data_AF-A0A1Q6K2H4-F1
#
_entry.id   AF-A0A1Q6K2H4-F1
#
_cell.length_a   1.000
_cell.length_b   1.000
_cell.length_c   1.000
_cell.angle_alpha   90.00
_cell.angle_beta   90.00
_cell.angle_gamma   90.00
#
_symmetry.space_group_name_H-M   'P 1'
#
loop_
_entity.id
_entity.type
_entity.pdbx_description
1 polymer ?
#
loop_
_entity_poly.entity_id
_entity_poly.type
_entity_poly.pdbx_seq_one_letter_code
_entity_poly.pdbx_strand_id
1 'polypeptide(L)'
;MIKLDEEAILKKVDEIRAEKADSKELLALIGGDELEKIFEKYSIEAIIDTLIQEKKTHSLYEDDENGLTELEGLLNKKITGKLGKFYMMKPEYIISLPPEEQEHMAESISEGNIDLKNALMTLWKNGIETKACGGVRTKEEETPYIYVNVSLKNSDILGRLNNITQKGENYLDLCFDAGDDSLDIVIKGENVYQDVVEEFQKEPPKKNILDFLAEEQLLTSTVLAKHIENNQQLKYTEKDVEEIVLDTAKEHKEQADRNEALLREKYENEIRRLSKKLEEEKKENEELSGALEKKQEEKENLQQKYDKLYETHGRLKNFIVRKIGKIPFLGRRVLKLMETEVRALPEGKDDTERE
;
A
#
# COMPACT_ATOMS: atom_id res chain seq x y z
N MET A 1 10.47 -3.31 23.87
CA MET A 1 9.07 -3.77 23.77
C MET A 1 8.26 -2.59 23.29
N ILE A 2 7.71 -2.69 22.08
CA ILE A 2 6.83 -1.67 21.50
C ILE A 2 5.48 -1.81 22.17
N LYS A 3 4.85 -0.69 22.51
CA LYS A 3 3.50 -0.68 23.07
C LYS A 3 2.65 0.25 22.22
N LEU A 4 1.55 -0.27 21.68
CA LEU A 4 0.61 0.51 20.92
C LEU A 4 -0.34 1.24 21.87
N ASP A 5 -0.47 2.55 21.68
CA ASP A 5 -1.41 3.37 22.43
C ASP A 5 -2.71 3.48 21.63
N GLU A 6 -3.68 2.62 21.94
CA GLU A 6 -4.97 2.57 21.26
C GLU A 6 -5.67 3.94 21.30
N GLU A 7 -5.65 4.65 22.42
CA GLU A 7 -6.32 5.96 22.54
C GLU A 7 -5.65 6.99 21.61
N ALA A 8 -4.32 7.01 21.56
CA ALA A 8 -3.58 7.89 20.67
C ALA A 8 -3.81 7.54 19.18
N ILE A 9 -3.83 6.25 18.84
CA ILE A 9 -4.08 5.75 17.47
C ILE A 9 -5.49 6.15 17.03
N LEU A 10 -6.52 5.86 17.84
CA LEU A 10 -7.91 6.16 17.51
C LEU A 10 -8.16 7.67 17.42
N LYS A 11 -7.52 8.46 18.30
CA LYS A 11 -7.55 9.93 18.20
C LYS A 11 -6.93 10.42 16.89
N LYS A 12 -5.79 9.86 16.49
CA LYS A 12 -5.14 10.22 15.23
C LYS A 12 -6.00 9.84 14.02
N VAL A 13 -6.66 8.69 14.05
CA VAL A 13 -7.65 8.29 13.03
C VAL A 13 -8.76 9.33 12.90
N ASP A 14 -9.32 9.81 14.01
CA ASP A 14 -10.38 10.82 14.00
C ASP A 14 -9.88 12.19 13.47
N GLU A 15 -8.63 12.56 13.75
CA GLU A 15 -7.98 13.75 13.18
C GLU A 15 -7.78 13.63 11.66
N ILE A 16 -7.34 12.47 11.16
CA ILE A 16 -7.15 12.20 9.72
C ILE A 16 -8.49 12.26 8.99
N ARG A 17 -9.54 11.61 9.52
CA ARG A 17 -10.90 11.66 8.93
C ARG A 17 -11.47 13.08 8.85
N ALA A 18 -11.05 13.96 9.75
CA ALA A 18 -11.42 15.37 9.77
C ALA A 18 -10.53 16.26 8.88
N GLU A 19 -9.64 15.67 8.08
CA GLU A 19 -8.65 16.34 7.22
C GLU A 19 -7.68 17.24 8.01
N LYS A 20 -7.38 16.86 9.27
CA LYS A 20 -6.50 17.63 10.17
C LYS A 20 -5.11 17.02 10.36
N ALA A 21 -4.85 15.83 9.82
CA ALA A 21 -3.58 15.12 9.93
C ALA A 21 -3.32 14.24 8.69
N ASP A 22 -2.06 13.90 8.43
CA ASP A 22 -1.64 13.04 7.32
C ASP A 22 -1.65 11.55 7.74
N SER A 23 -2.03 10.63 6.84
CA SER A 23 -2.03 9.19 7.12
C SER A 23 -0.64 8.63 7.45
N LYS A 24 0.44 9.29 7.01
CA LYS A 24 1.82 8.95 7.39
C LYS A 24 2.09 9.12 8.88
N GLU A 25 1.39 10.03 9.56
CA GLU A 25 1.51 10.17 11.01
C GLU A 25 0.97 8.94 11.76
N LEU A 26 0.00 8.24 11.16
CA LEU A 26 -0.54 7.00 11.72
C LEU A 26 0.48 5.86 11.65
N LEU A 27 1.26 5.76 10.57
CA LEU A 27 2.31 4.75 10.40
C LEU A 27 3.31 4.77 11.58
N ALA A 28 3.72 5.96 12.01
CA ALA A 28 4.64 6.13 13.14
C ALA A 28 4.05 5.63 14.47
N LEU A 29 2.73 5.75 14.65
CA LEU A 29 2.03 5.29 15.87
C LEU A 29 1.81 3.78 15.90
N ILE A 30 1.71 3.13 14.74
CA ILE A 30 1.40 1.69 14.65
C ILE A 30 2.62 0.80 14.45
N GLY A 31 3.84 1.36 14.39
CA GLY A 31 5.08 0.56 14.36
C GLY A 31 6.21 1.10 13.47
N GLY A 32 5.91 2.03 12.56
CA GLY A 32 6.91 2.67 11.69
C GLY A 32 7.76 1.65 10.92
N ASP A 33 9.08 1.84 10.96
CA ASP A 33 10.07 0.99 10.28
C ASP A 33 10.01 -0.49 10.70
N GLU A 34 9.54 -0.82 11.92
CA GLU A 34 9.37 -2.22 12.32
C GLU A 34 8.22 -2.90 11.57
N LEU A 35 7.18 -2.15 11.20
CA LEU A 35 6.06 -2.65 10.40
C LEU A 35 6.54 -3.07 9.00
N GLU A 36 7.48 -2.30 8.42
CA GLU A 36 8.09 -2.57 7.10
C GLU A 36 8.92 -3.86 7.07
N LYS A 37 9.40 -4.33 8.22
CA LYS A 37 10.09 -5.63 8.34
C LYS A 37 9.12 -6.80 8.37
N ILE A 38 7.87 -6.56 8.76
CA ILE A 38 6.84 -7.59 8.95
C ILE A 38 6.00 -7.74 7.69
N PHE A 39 5.65 -6.62 7.03
CA PHE A 39 4.67 -6.58 5.96
C PHE A 39 5.23 -5.97 4.67
N GLU A 40 4.62 -6.34 3.55
CA GLU A 40 4.81 -5.63 2.29
C GLU A 40 4.10 -4.28 2.29
N LYS A 41 4.59 -3.35 1.47
CA LYS A 41 4.07 -1.97 1.42
C LYS A 41 2.55 -1.90 1.21
N TYR A 42 2.00 -2.72 0.31
CA TYR A 42 0.56 -2.76 0.06
C TYR A 42 -0.24 -3.27 1.27
N SER A 43 0.34 -4.16 2.09
CA SER A 43 -0.30 -4.65 3.31
C SER A 43 -0.31 -3.57 4.39
N ILE A 44 0.77 -2.79 4.48
CA ILE A 44 0.85 -1.63 5.40
C ILE A 44 -0.17 -0.57 5.02
N GLU A 45 -0.26 -0.24 3.74
CA GLU A 45 -1.27 0.69 3.22
C GLU A 45 -2.70 0.21 3.56
N ALA A 46 -2.98 -1.09 3.37
CA ALA A 46 -4.29 -1.67 3.69
C ALA A 46 -4.62 -1.64 5.20
N ILE A 47 -3.64 -1.89 6.08
CA ILE A 47 -3.79 -1.73 7.54
C ILE A 47 -4.15 -0.28 7.89
N ILE A 48 -3.40 0.69 7.33
CA ILE A 48 -3.63 2.11 7.57
C ILE A 48 -5.01 2.53 7.09
N ASP A 49 -5.39 2.15 5.87
CA ASP A 49 -6.68 2.50 5.29
C ASP A 49 -7.83 1.90 6.10
N THR A 50 -7.71 0.66 6.54
CA THR A 50 -8.74 -0.02 7.33
C THR A 50 -8.84 0.57 8.75
N LEU A 51 -7.71 0.94 9.36
CA LEU A 51 -7.74 1.70 10.63
C LEU A 51 -8.46 3.04 10.44
N ILE A 52 -8.15 3.73 9.34
CA ILE A 52 -8.80 5.01 9.00
C ILE A 52 -10.28 4.80 8.71
N GLN A 53 -10.74 3.72 8.10
CA GLN A 53 -12.15 3.55 7.71
C GLN A 53 -13.01 2.88 8.78
N GLU A 54 -12.46 1.89 9.46
CA GLU A 54 -13.20 0.96 10.32
C GLU A 54 -12.70 0.94 11.76
N LYS A 55 -11.58 1.60 12.08
CA LYS A 55 -10.91 1.54 13.39
C LYS A 55 -10.45 0.12 13.76
N LYS A 56 -10.20 -0.72 12.75
CA LYS A 56 -9.69 -2.09 12.86
C LYS A 56 -8.43 -2.26 12.02
N THR A 57 -7.55 -3.19 12.37
CA THR A 57 -6.36 -3.50 11.55
C THR A 57 -6.66 -4.37 10.34
N HIS A 58 -7.84 -4.99 10.25
CA HIS A 58 -8.31 -5.75 9.09
C HIS A 58 -9.85 -5.77 9.03
N SER A 59 -10.44 -5.70 7.84
CA SER A 59 -11.91 -5.59 7.65
C SER A 59 -12.68 -6.87 7.97
N LEU A 60 -12.00 -8.01 8.04
CA LEU A 60 -12.57 -9.31 8.43
C LEU A 60 -12.71 -9.48 9.95
N TYR A 61 -12.18 -8.55 10.75
CA TYR A 61 -12.38 -8.58 12.20
C TYR A 61 -13.82 -8.24 12.58
N GLU A 62 -14.37 -8.97 13.56
CA GLU A 62 -15.71 -8.69 14.09
C GLU A 62 -15.77 -7.32 14.78
N ASP A 63 -16.96 -6.80 15.10
CA ASP A 63 -17.10 -5.43 15.63
C ASP A 63 -16.49 -5.23 17.02
N ASP A 64 -16.29 -6.31 17.77
CA ASP A 64 -15.59 -6.35 19.05
C ASP A 64 -14.09 -6.70 18.92
N GLU A 65 -13.59 -6.95 17.71
CA GLU A 65 -12.19 -7.22 17.40
C GLU A 65 -11.57 -6.01 16.65
N ASN A 66 -10.48 -5.44 17.17
CA ASN A 66 -9.77 -4.32 16.51
C ASN A 66 -8.40 -4.71 15.93
N GLY A 67 -7.85 -5.86 16.35
CA GLY A 67 -6.57 -6.41 15.88
C GLY A 67 -5.31 -5.63 16.26
N LEU A 68 -5.40 -4.65 17.19
CA LEU A 68 -4.24 -3.90 17.68
C LEU A 68 -3.36 -4.72 18.62
N THR A 69 -3.94 -5.67 19.37
CA THR A 69 -3.19 -6.56 20.26
C THR A 69 -2.32 -7.52 19.46
N GLU A 70 -2.87 -8.10 18.41
CA GLU A 70 -2.18 -8.93 17.42
C GLU A 70 -1.03 -8.15 16.77
N LEU A 71 -1.28 -6.91 16.35
CA LEU A 71 -0.25 -6.05 15.75
C LEU A 71 0.88 -5.73 16.74
N GLU A 72 0.56 -5.41 17.99
CA GLU A 72 1.55 -5.22 19.06
C GLU A 72 2.37 -6.49 19.29
N GLY A 73 1.73 -7.66 19.30
CA GLY A 73 2.39 -8.96 19.40
C GLY A 73 3.42 -9.17 18.29
N LEU A 74 3.02 -8.92 17.04
CA LEU A 74 3.91 -9.02 15.87
C LEU A 74 5.12 -8.07 15.98
N LEU A 75 4.90 -6.82 16.37
CA LEU A 75 5.97 -5.84 16.59
C LEU A 75 6.97 -6.26 17.67
N ASN A 76 6.55 -7.11 18.61
CA ASN A 76 7.37 -7.63 19.69
C ASN A 76 7.88 -9.05 19.46
N LYS A 77 7.64 -9.64 18.28
CA LYS A 77 7.96 -11.06 17.98
C LYS A 77 7.34 -12.02 18.99
N LYS A 78 6.14 -11.70 19.48
CA LYS A 78 5.38 -12.51 20.41
C LYS A 78 3.99 -12.73 19.85
N ILE A 79 3.73 -13.92 19.36
CA ILE A 79 2.50 -14.22 18.65
C ILE A 79 1.34 -14.31 19.65
N THR A 80 0.31 -13.53 19.38
CA THR A 80 -0.89 -13.44 20.20
C THR A 80 -2.11 -13.35 19.31
N GLY A 81 -3.25 -13.86 19.79
CA GLY A 81 -4.53 -13.71 19.10
C GLY A 81 -4.65 -14.59 17.85
N LYS A 82 -5.57 -14.22 16.95
CA LYS A 82 -5.86 -14.94 15.70
C LYS A 82 -5.32 -14.15 14.52
N LEU A 83 -4.41 -14.76 13.76
CA LEU A 83 -3.74 -14.16 12.61
C LEU A 83 -4.22 -14.75 11.27
N GLY A 84 -5.14 -15.71 11.25
CA GLY A 84 -5.67 -16.28 10.01
C GLY A 84 -6.35 -15.24 9.11
N LYS A 85 -6.88 -14.17 9.71
CA LYS A 85 -7.48 -13.01 9.01
C LYS A 85 -6.50 -11.87 8.72
N PHE A 86 -5.23 -11.94 9.15
CA PHE A 86 -4.29 -10.83 9.01
C PHE A 86 -3.71 -10.75 7.58
N TYR A 87 -3.17 -9.58 7.22
CA TYR A 87 -2.51 -9.40 5.93
C TYR A 87 -1.26 -10.29 5.78
N MET A 88 -0.84 -10.47 4.53
CA MET A 88 0.33 -11.27 4.18
C MET A 88 1.60 -10.73 4.84
N MET A 89 2.19 -11.54 5.71
CA MET A 89 3.48 -11.27 6.33
C MET A 89 4.62 -11.71 5.42
N LYS A 90 5.72 -10.98 5.51
CA LYS A 90 7.00 -11.30 4.87
C LYS A 90 7.54 -12.62 5.41
N PRO A 91 7.97 -13.55 4.54
CA PRO A 91 8.51 -14.81 4.98
C PRO A 91 9.74 -14.68 5.89
N GLU A 92 10.59 -13.69 5.64
CA GLU A 92 11.82 -13.43 6.40
C GLU A 92 11.50 -13.08 7.86
N TYR A 93 10.37 -12.40 8.11
CA TYR A 93 9.92 -12.11 9.46
C TYR A 93 9.59 -13.41 10.20
N ILE A 94 8.79 -14.29 9.59
CA ILE A 94 8.34 -15.55 10.18
C ILE A 94 9.54 -16.45 10.52
N ILE A 95 10.46 -16.62 9.57
CA ILE A 95 11.67 -17.45 9.77
C ILE A 95 12.59 -16.85 10.85
N SER A 96 12.57 -15.52 11.03
CA SER A 96 13.36 -14.86 12.09
C SER A 96 12.81 -15.05 13.51
N LEU A 97 11.60 -15.61 13.67
CA LEU A 97 11.01 -15.87 14.98
C LEU A 97 11.69 -17.05 15.68
N PRO A 98 11.77 -17.07 17.02
CA PRO A 98 12.15 -18.27 17.76
C PRO A 98 11.25 -19.47 17.40
N PRO A 99 11.74 -20.72 17.45
CA PRO A 99 10.94 -21.90 17.07
C PRO A 99 9.61 -22.04 17.80
N GLU A 100 9.54 -21.63 19.07
CA GLU A 100 8.31 -21.61 19.86
C GLU A 100 7.29 -20.60 19.32
N GLU A 101 7.76 -19.40 18.92
CA GLU A 101 6.92 -18.37 18.32
C GLU A 101 6.54 -18.69 16.87
N GLN A 102 7.37 -19.45 16.14
CA GLN A 102 6.95 -20.04 14.86
C GLN A 102 5.81 -21.03 15.08
N GLU A 103 5.86 -21.87 16.13
CA GLU A 103 4.74 -22.76 16.44
C GLU A 103 3.46 -22.00 16.78
N HIS A 104 3.56 -20.96 17.62
CA HIS A 104 2.41 -20.09 17.91
C HIS A 104 1.91 -19.36 16.66
N MET A 105 2.79 -18.95 15.73
CA MET A 105 2.42 -18.38 14.44
C MET A 105 1.59 -19.37 13.61
N ALA A 106 2.04 -20.62 13.48
CA ALA A 106 1.30 -21.64 12.76
C ALA A 106 -0.07 -21.90 13.40
N GLU A 107 -0.13 -21.98 14.74
CA GLU A 107 -1.40 -22.15 15.46
C GLU A 107 -2.36 -20.99 15.23
N SER A 108 -1.85 -19.75 15.30
CA SER A 108 -2.64 -18.53 15.16
C SER A 108 -3.17 -18.33 13.75
N ILE A 109 -2.37 -18.64 12.72
CA ILE A 109 -2.79 -18.58 11.31
C ILE A 109 -3.80 -19.68 11.00
N SER A 110 -3.62 -20.88 11.56
CA SER A 110 -4.43 -22.04 11.17
C SER A 110 -5.82 -22.07 11.80
N GLU A 111 -6.09 -21.23 12.80
CA GLU A 111 -7.38 -21.11 13.49
C GLU A 111 -8.02 -22.46 13.87
N GLY A 112 -7.20 -23.39 14.37
CA GLY A 112 -7.62 -24.73 14.80
C GLY A 112 -7.55 -25.82 13.72
N ASN A 113 -7.19 -25.49 12.48
CA ASN A 113 -6.88 -26.48 11.45
C ASN A 113 -5.51 -27.12 11.72
N ILE A 114 -5.52 -28.33 12.28
CA ILE A 114 -4.30 -29.05 12.66
C ILE A 114 -3.42 -29.41 11.45
N ASP A 115 -4.03 -29.68 10.30
CA ASP A 115 -3.31 -30.09 9.10
C ASP A 115 -2.58 -28.90 8.49
N LEU A 116 -3.21 -27.73 8.42
CA LEU A 116 -2.57 -26.48 8.01
C LEU A 116 -1.43 -26.11 8.96
N LYS A 117 -1.63 -26.22 10.28
CA LYS A 117 -0.57 -25.96 11.28
C LYS A 117 0.65 -26.83 10.99
N ASN A 118 0.42 -28.14 10.80
CA ASN A 118 1.49 -29.10 10.55
C ASN A 118 2.21 -28.83 9.21
N ALA A 119 1.47 -28.45 8.17
CA ALA A 119 2.03 -28.09 6.88
C ALA A 119 2.94 -26.85 6.98
N LEU A 120 2.46 -25.77 7.61
CA LEU A 120 3.24 -24.54 7.83
C LEU A 120 4.53 -24.83 8.62
N MET A 121 4.41 -25.55 9.73
CA MET A 121 5.57 -25.94 10.54
C MET A 121 6.57 -26.81 9.78
N THR A 122 6.08 -27.69 8.90
CA THR A 122 6.95 -28.53 8.07
C THR A 122 7.70 -27.68 7.05
N LEU A 123 7.02 -26.73 6.39
CA LEU A 123 7.64 -25.82 5.43
C LEU A 123 8.72 -24.95 6.10
N TRP A 124 8.40 -24.30 7.23
CA TRP A 124 9.34 -23.42 7.93
C TRP A 124 10.56 -24.15 8.48
N LYS A 125 10.40 -25.37 9.01
CA LYS A 125 11.53 -26.22 9.42
C LYS A 125 12.47 -26.58 8.27
N ASN A 126 11.96 -26.61 7.05
CA ASN A 126 12.74 -26.84 5.83
C ASN A 126 13.24 -25.54 5.18
N GLY A 127 13.06 -24.39 5.86
CA GLY A 127 13.50 -23.08 5.35
C GLY A 127 12.67 -22.58 4.17
N ILE A 128 11.45 -23.09 3.98
CA ILE A 128 10.55 -22.62 2.94
C ILE A 128 9.81 -21.39 3.43
N GLU A 129 9.92 -20.36 2.62
CA GLU A 129 9.24 -19.10 2.82
C GLU A 129 7.77 -19.24 2.44
N THR A 130 6.86 -18.83 3.34
CA THR A 130 5.42 -18.82 3.08
C THR A 130 4.89 -17.41 3.27
N LYS A 131 4.02 -16.94 2.38
CA LYS A 131 3.25 -15.72 2.65
C LYS A 131 2.02 -16.13 3.45
N ALA A 132 1.94 -15.65 4.68
CA ALA A 132 0.87 -16.04 5.60
C ALA A 132 -0.50 -15.55 5.09
N CYS A 133 -1.31 -16.45 4.56
CA CYS A 133 -2.77 -16.41 4.46
C CYS A 133 -3.21 -17.82 4.04
N GLY A 134 -3.38 -18.73 5.00
CA GLY A 134 -3.95 -20.05 4.77
C GLY A 134 -5.41 -20.03 5.25
N GLY A 135 -6.36 -19.92 4.34
CA GLY A 135 -7.76 -19.83 4.70
C GLY A 135 -8.64 -19.30 3.57
N VAL A 136 -9.78 -19.95 3.38
CA VAL A 136 -10.86 -19.61 2.45
C VAL A 136 -11.18 -18.11 2.57
N ARG A 137 -10.67 -17.28 1.64
CA ARG A 137 -10.77 -15.82 1.73
C ARG A 137 -12.17 -15.30 1.41
N THR A 138 -13.00 -16.09 0.75
CA THR A 138 -14.38 -15.78 0.41
C THR A 138 -15.22 -17.05 0.43
N LYS A 139 -16.55 -16.95 0.57
CA LYS A 139 -17.48 -18.10 0.45
C LYS A 139 -17.42 -18.84 -0.91
N GLU A 140 -16.61 -18.35 -1.85
CA GLU A 140 -16.51 -18.83 -3.23
C GLU A 140 -15.18 -19.56 -3.50
N GLU A 141 -14.15 -19.43 -2.65
CA GLU A 141 -12.88 -20.15 -2.74
C GLU A 141 -12.78 -21.27 -1.69
N GLU A 142 -13.54 -22.36 -1.86
CA GLU A 142 -13.55 -23.49 -0.92
C GLU A 142 -12.28 -24.34 -0.95
N THR A 143 -11.42 -24.20 -1.97
CA THR A 143 -10.25 -25.06 -2.14
C THR A 143 -9.10 -24.65 -1.20
N PRO A 144 -8.62 -25.55 -0.32
CA PRO A 144 -7.45 -25.29 0.52
C PRO A 144 -6.23 -24.91 -0.31
N TYR A 145 -5.40 -23.99 0.21
CA TYR A 145 -4.21 -23.54 -0.49
C TYR A 145 -3.06 -23.14 0.43
N ILE A 146 -1.83 -23.22 -0.08
CA ILE A 146 -0.63 -22.69 0.56
C ILE A 146 0.13 -21.84 -0.45
N TYR A 147 0.53 -20.64 -0.03
CA TYR A 147 1.40 -19.75 -0.77
C TYR A 147 2.85 -19.93 -0.30
N VAL A 148 3.74 -20.31 -1.21
CA VAL A 148 5.18 -20.47 -0.94
C VAL A 148 6.00 -19.58 -1.86
N ASN A 149 7.08 -19.01 -1.33
CA ASN A 149 8.14 -18.40 -2.12
C ASN A 149 9.32 -19.37 -2.18
N VAL A 150 9.82 -19.65 -3.39
CA VAL A 150 10.89 -20.61 -3.60
C VAL A 150 11.95 -20.02 -4.50
N SER A 151 13.20 -20.01 -4.03
CA SER A 151 14.33 -19.68 -4.90
C SER A 151 14.46 -20.69 -6.05
N LEU A 152 14.63 -20.18 -7.27
CA LEU A 152 14.90 -21.00 -8.46
C LEU A 152 16.18 -21.85 -8.34
N LYS A 153 17.09 -21.47 -7.44
CA LYS A 153 18.31 -22.21 -7.14
C LYS A 153 18.07 -23.41 -6.23
N ASN A 154 16.92 -23.49 -5.56
CA ASN A 154 16.57 -24.58 -4.66
C ASN A 154 15.81 -25.69 -5.40
N SER A 155 16.60 -26.45 -6.16
CA SER A 155 16.18 -27.49 -7.09
C SER A 155 15.36 -28.62 -6.42
N ASP A 156 15.67 -28.91 -5.16
CA ASP A 156 15.05 -29.99 -4.37
C ASP A 156 13.64 -29.62 -3.91
N ILE A 157 13.45 -28.37 -3.45
CA ILE A 157 12.13 -27.87 -3.02
C ILE A 157 11.18 -27.89 -4.21
N LEU A 158 11.62 -27.39 -5.37
CA LEU A 158 10.78 -27.37 -6.56
C LEU A 158 10.37 -28.79 -7.01
N GLY A 159 11.28 -29.77 -6.92
CA GLY A 159 10.94 -31.18 -7.18
C GLY A 159 9.88 -31.73 -6.24
N ARG A 160 9.94 -31.37 -4.95
CA ARG A 160 8.92 -31.75 -3.95
C ARG A 160 7.57 -31.11 -4.24
N LEU A 161 7.55 -29.83 -4.62
CA LEU A 161 6.32 -29.13 -5.00
C LEU A 161 5.63 -29.78 -6.20
N ASN A 162 6.40 -30.19 -7.20
CA ASN A 162 5.88 -30.94 -8.35
C ASN A 162 5.30 -32.31 -7.95
N ASN A 163 5.94 -33.02 -7.01
CA ASN A 163 5.40 -34.29 -6.52
C ASN A 163 4.06 -34.11 -5.80
N ILE A 164 3.87 -33.00 -5.08
CA ILE A 164 2.61 -32.68 -4.42
C ILE A 164 1.49 -32.47 -5.46
N THR A 165 1.80 -31.82 -6.59
CA THR A 165 0.80 -31.53 -7.64
C THR A 165 0.49 -32.73 -8.52
N GLN A 166 1.35 -33.74 -8.53
CA GLN A 166 1.06 -35.01 -9.18
C GLN A 166 0.14 -35.92 -8.36
N LYS A 167 -0.18 -35.55 -7.12
CA LYS A 167 -1.12 -36.27 -6.27
C LYS A 167 -2.53 -35.70 -6.39
N GLY A 168 -3.48 -36.56 -6.77
CA GLY A 168 -4.91 -36.22 -6.77
C GLY A 168 -5.25 -35.07 -7.73
N GLU A 169 -6.10 -34.14 -7.25
CA GLU A 169 -6.52 -32.94 -7.99
C GLU A 169 -5.74 -31.69 -7.56
N ASN A 170 -4.57 -31.84 -6.94
CA ASN A 170 -3.73 -30.70 -6.58
C ASN A 170 -3.21 -30.01 -7.85
N TYR A 171 -3.18 -28.68 -7.87
CA TYR A 171 -2.63 -27.91 -8.99
C TYR A 171 -1.85 -26.68 -8.52
N LEU A 172 -1.00 -26.18 -9.41
CA LEU A 172 -0.21 -24.96 -9.20
C LEU A 172 -0.88 -23.78 -9.89
N ASP A 173 -0.96 -22.68 -9.16
CA ASP A 173 -1.18 -21.36 -9.72
C ASP A 173 0.13 -20.57 -9.57
N LEU A 174 0.80 -20.31 -10.70
CA LEU A 174 2.08 -19.62 -10.73
C LEU A 174 1.82 -18.11 -10.76
N CYS A 175 2.07 -17.45 -9.63
CA CYS A 175 2.04 -16.00 -9.56
C CYS A 175 3.42 -15.47 -9.97
N PHE A 176 3.58 -15.11 -11.24
CA PHE A 176 4.82 -14.50 -11.72
C PHE A 176 4.91 -13.03 -11.30
N ASP A 177 5.21 -12.77 -10.03
CA ASP A 177 5.89 -11.51 -9.67
C ASP A 177 7.39 -11.79 -9.75
N ALA A 178 7.97 -11.47 -10.90
CA ALA A 178 9.34 -11.78 -11.25
C ALA A 178 10.34 -10.92 -10.46
N GLY A 179 10.70 -11.37 -9.26
CA GLY A 179 12.01 -11.09 -8.68
C GLY A 179 13.06 -12.01 -9.33
N ASP A 180 14.27 -11.50 -9.55
CA ASP A 180 15.30 -12.10 -10.42
C ASP A 180 15.76 -13.54 -10.08
N ASP A 181 15.35 -14.16 -8.96
CA ASP A 181 15.84 -15.48 -8.51
C ASP A 181 14.83 -16.34 -7.70
N SER A 182 13.54 -15.97 -7.63
CA SER A 182 12.51 -16.70 -6.85
C SER A 182 11.15 -16.75 -7.54
N LEU A 183 10.37 -17.79 -7.25
CA LEU A 183 8.99 -17.96 -7.71
C LEU A 183 8.02 -17.92 -6.53
N ASP A 184 6.96 -17.15 -6.69
CA ASP A 184 5.77 -17.22 -5.85
C ASP A 184 4.80 -18.26 -6.42
N ILE A 185 4.54 -19.30 -5.63
CA ILE A 185 3.77 -20.47 -6.03
C ILE A 185 2.59 -20.65 -5.09
N VAL A 186 1.38 -20.76 -5.63
CA VAL A 186 0.20 -21.15 -4.86
C VAL A 186 -0.13 -22.60 -5.19
N ILE A 187 -0.13 -23.45 -4.18
CA ILE A 187 -0.53 -24.86 -4.29
C ILE A 187 -1.97 -24.96 -3.79
N LYS A 188 -2.88 -25.45 -4.63
CA LYS A 188 -4.30 -25.61 -4.28
C LYS A 188 -4.70 -27.07 -4.37
N GLY A 189 -5.56 -27.54 -3.46
CA GLY A 189 -6.18 -28.85 -3.53
C GLY A 189 -6.79 -29.33 -2.21
N GLU A 190 -7.70 -30.30 -2.28
CA GLU A 190 -8.48 -30.76 -1.13
C GLU A 190 -7.62 -31.32 0.01
N ASN A 191 -6.52 -32.00 -0.31
CA ASN A 191 -5.63 -32.67 0.66
C ASN A 191 -4.22 -32.05 0.69
N VAL A 192 -4.09 -30.80 0.22
CA VAL A 192 -2.78 -30.15 0.00
C VAL A 192 -1.93 -30.08 1.27
N TYR A 193 -2.55 -29.90 2.44
CA TYR A 193 -1.83 -29.80 3.72
C TYR A 193 -1.18 -31.13 4.11
N GLN A 194 -1.92 -32.22 4.00
CA GLN A 194 -1.40 -33.57 4.28
C GLN A 194 -0.34 -33.96 3.26
N ASP A 195 -0.57 -33.64 1.99
CA ASP A 195 0.38 -33.94 0.91
C ASP A 195 1.71 -33.22 1.07
N VAL A 196 1.70 -31.96 1.52
CA VAL A 196 2.90 -31.21 1.91
C VAL A 196 3.63 -31.94 3.04
N VAL A 197 2.94 -32.27 4.13
CA VAL A 197 3.58 -32.93 5.28
C VAL A 197 4.20 -34.27 4.87
N GLU A 198 3.49 -35.09 4.10
CA GLU A 198 3.98 -36.38 3.62
C GLU A 198 5.19 -36.25 2.69
N GLU A 199 5.16 -35.32 1.74
CA GLU A 199 6.24 -35.17 0.77
C GLU A 199 7.54 -34.74 1.45
N PHE A 200 7.46 -33.82 2.40
CA PHE A 200 8.63 -33.30 3.12
C PHE A 200 9.19 -34.27 4.18
N GLN A 201 8.53 -35.40 4.44
CA GLN A 201 9.08 -36.50 5.23
C GLN A 201 9.92 -37.47 4.37
N LYS A 202 9.84 -37.41 3.04
CA LYS A 202 10.60 -38.27 2.12
C LYS A 202 12.02 -37.75 1.92
N GLU A 203 12.92 -38.63 1.49
CA GLU A 203 14.23 -38.21 0.99
C GLU A 203 14.08 -37.19 -0.17
N PRO A 204 14.99 -36.20 -0.29
CA PRO A 204 14.94 -35.23 -1.37
C PRO A 204 14.92 -35.90 -2.75
N PRO A 205 14.11 -35.43 -3.70
CA PRO A 205 14.08 -35.99 -5.04
C PRO A 205 15.45 -35.82 -5.71
N LYS A 206 15.94 -36.87 -6.37
CA LYS A 206 17.24 -36.86 -7.07
C LYS A 206 17.24 -36.04 -8.37
N LYS A 207 16.06 -35.66 -8.87
CA LYS A 207 15.86 -34.87 -10.10
C LYS A 207 15.10 -33.60 -9.75
N ASN A 208 15.52 -32.47 -10.30
CA ASN A 208 14.95 -31.18 -9.98
C ASN A 208 13.85 -30.76 -10.97
N ILE A 209 13.10 -29.70 -10.65
CA ILE A 209 12.05 -29.19 -11.55
C ILE A 209 12.59 -28.63 -12.85
N LEU A 210 13.84 -28.16 -12.90
CA LEU A 210 14.47 -27.67 -14.15
C LEU A 210 14.78 -28.85 -15.07
N ASP A 211 15.13 -30.02 -14.53
CA ASP A 211 15.25 -31.28 -15.24
C ASP A 211 13.87 -31.74 -15.69
N PHE A 212 12.80 -31.50 -14.91
CA PHE A 212 11.42 -31.77 -15.33
C PHE A 212 10.94 -30.81 -16.42
N LEU A 213 11.25 -29.50 -16.35
CA LEU A 213 10.90 -28.51 -17.39
C LEU A 213 11.74 -28.74 -18.66
N ALA A 214 13.01 -29.14 -18.52
CA ALA A 214 13.87 -29.55 -19.62
C ALA A 214 13.46 -30.92 -20.19
N GLU A 215 13.07 -31.88 -19.35
CA GLU A 215 12.51 -33.17 -19.75
C GLU A 215 11.13 -33.00 -20.34
N GLU A 216 10.25 -32.09 -19.91
CA GLU A 216 8.97 -31.79 -20.57
C GLU A 216 9.20 -31.13 -21.92
N GLN A 217 10.14 -30.20 -22.07
CA GLN A 217 10.54 -29.66 -23.37
C GLN A 217 11.15 -30.75 -24.29
N LEU A 218 11.80 -31.79 -23.74
CA LEU A 218 12.30 -32.93 -24.52
C LEU A 218 11.23 -34.02 -24.76
N LEU A 219 10.36 -34.31 -23.80
CA LEU A 219 9.30 -35.33 -23.81
C LEU A 219 8.09 -34.87 -24.62
N THR A 220 7.80 -33.58 -24.69
CA THR A 220 6.78 -33.05 -25.62
C THR A 220 7.15 -33.32 -27.08
N SER A 221 8.42 -33.56 -27.42
CA SER A 221 8.80 -33.99 -28.77
C SER A 221 8.70 -35.51 -28.99
N THR A 222 9.02 -36.33 -27.98
CA THR A 222 9.19 -37.79 -28.14
C THR A 222 8.03 -38.62 -27.57
N VAL A 223 7.41 -38.20 -26.48
CA VAL A 223 6.21 -38.84 -25.92
C VAL A 223 4.96 -38.42 -26.67
N LEU A 224 4.87 -37.17 -27.17
CA LEU A 224 3.80 -36.76 -28.09
C LEU A 224 3.89 -37.57 -29.40
N ALA A 225 5.09 -37.78 -29.96
CA ALA A 225 5.30 -38.63 -31.12
C ALA A 225 4.86 -40.08 -30.87
N LYS A 226 5.24 -40.69 -29.73
CA LYS A 226 4.83 -42.06 -29.37
C LYS A 226 3.35 -42.20 -29.01
N HIS A 227 2.74 -41.16 -28.43
CA HIS A 227 1.33 -41.11 -28.08
C HIS A 227 0.46 -40.94 -29.33
N ILE A 228 0.90 -40.12 -30.30
CA ILE A 228 0.29 -39.99 -31.64
C ILE A 228 0.40 -41.31 -32.41
N GLU A 229 1.55 -42.00 -32.32
CA GLU A 229 1.77 -43.30 -32.99
C GLU A 229 0.91 -44.43 -32.39
N ASN A 230 0.69 -44.44 -31.07
CA ASN A 230 -0.10 -45.45 -30.38
C ASN A 230 -1.63 -45.18 -30.37
N ASN A 231 -2.07 -43.92 -30.49
CA ASN A 231 -3.49 -43.55 -30.50
C ASN A 231 -4.05 -43.29 -31.91
N GLN A 232 -3.52 -43.93 -32.96
CA GLN A 232 -4.18 -44.01 -34.27
C GLN A 232 -5.45 -44.88 -34.24
N GLN A 233 -6.47 -44.38 -33.54
CA GLN A 233 -7.86 -44.35 -33.96
C GLN A 233 -8.37 -42.90 -33.78
N LEU A 234 -7.75 -41.95 -34.46
CA LEU A 234 -8.16 -40.55 -34.39
C LEU A 234 -9.46 -40.34 -35.18
N LYS A 235 -10.48 -39.84 -34.47
CA LYS A 235 -11.77 -39.37 -35.02
C LYS A 235 -11.69 -38.03 -35.74
N TYR A 236 -10.52 -37.38 -35.69
CA TYR A 236 -10.25 -36.06 -36.27
C TYR A 236 -9.04 -36.17 -37.19
N THR A 237 -9.18 -35.58 -38.38
CA THR A 237 -8.13 -35.51 -39.39
C THR A 237 -7.15 -34.38 -39.06
N GLU A 238 -5.96 -34.42 -39.66
CA GLU A 238 -4.93 -33.38 -39.53
C GLU A 238 -5.49 -31.97 -39.85
N LYS A 239 -6.44 -31.91 -40.78
CA LYS A 239 -7.18 -30.70 -41.14
C LYS A 239 -8.09 -30.18 -40.03
N ASP A 240 -8.72 -31.06 -39.27
CA ASP A 240 -9.61 -30.68 -38.15
C ASP A 240 -8.79 -30.11 -36.98
N VAL A 241 -7.57 -30.63 -36.77
CA VAL A 241 -6.64 -30.12 -35.75
C VAL A 241 -6.06 -28.76 -36.17
N GLU A 242 -5.69 -28.60 -37.45
CA GLU A 242 -5.26 -27.30 -37.99
C GLU A 242 -6.34 -26.23 -37.84
N GLU A 243 -7.61 -26.57 -38.11
CA GLU A 243 -8.75 -25.66 -37.97
C GLU A 243 -8.95 -25.22 -36.50
N ILE A 244 -8.90 -26.16 -35.55
CA ILE A 244 -9.02 -25.85 -34.12
C ILE A 244 -7.87 -24.94 -33.64
N VAL A 245 -6.64 -25.20 -34.06
CA VAL A 245 -5.47 -24.38 -33.69
C VAL A 245 -5.58 -22.97 -34.28
N LEU A 246 -6.04 -22.84 -35.53
CA LEU A 246 -6.24 -21.55 -36.18
C LEU A 246 -7.37 -20.74 -35.52
N ASP A 247 -8.49 -21.38 -35.17
CA ASP A 247 -9.60 -20.73 -34.48
C ASP A 247 -9.21 -20.28 -33.07
N THR A 248 -8.48 -21.12 -32.32
CA THR A 248 -7.95 -20.77 -31.00
C THR A 248 -6.99 -19.58 -31.08
N ALA A 249 -6.06 -19.59 -32.05
CA ALA A 249 -5.13 -18.47 -32.26
C ALA A 249 -5.85 -17.17 -32.64
N LYS A 250 -6.95 -17.27 -33.39
CA LYS A 250 -7.78 -16.13 -33.76
C LYS A 250 -8.55 -15.57 -32.56
N GLU A 251 -9.15 -16.43 -31.72
CA GLU A 251 -9.82 -16.02 -30.49
C GLU A 251 -8.86 -15.31 -29.52
N HIS A 252 -7.64 -15.85 -29.33
CA HIS A 252 -6.61 -15.22 -28.52
C HIS A 252 -6.22 -13.83 -29.05
N LYS A 253 -6.11 -13.68 -30.38
CA LYS A 253 -5.82 -12.39 -31.00
C LYS A 253 -6.97 -11.40 -30.81
N GLU A 254 -8.22 -11.83 -31.02
CA GLU A 254 -9.40 -10.99 -30.79
C GLU A 254 -9.58 -10.60 -29.31
N GLN A 255 -9.16 -11.45 -28.37
CA GLN A 255 -9.12 -11.14 -26.94
C GLN A 255 -8.07 -10.07 -26.64
N ALA A 256 -6.86 -10.20 -27.21
CA ALA A 256 -5.78 -9.24 -27.05
C ALA A 256 -6.15 -7.86 -27.61
N ASP A 257 -6.72 -7.81 -28.82
CA ASP A 257 -7.18 -6.57 -29.46
C ASP A 257 -8.28 -5.88 -28.62
N ARG A 258 -9.20 -6.65 -28.03
CA ARG A 258 -10.24 -6.13 -27.12
C ARG A 258 -9.65 -5.54 -25.84
N ASN A 259 -8.67 -6.23 -25.24
CA ASN A 259 -8.01 -5.74 -24.04
C ASN A 259 -7.21 -4.47 -24.31
N GLU A 260 -6.54 -4.37 -25.46
CA GLU A 260 -5.82 -3.17 -25.86
C GLU A 260 -6.79 -1.99 -26.09
N ALA A 261 -7.93 -2.22 -26.72
CA ALA A 261 -8.96 -1.20 -26.92
C ALA A 261 -9.53 -0.67 -25.59
N LEU A 262 -9.83 -1.57 -24.64
CA LEU A 262 -10.29 -1.20 -23.30
C LEU A 262 -9.24 -0.40 -22.53
N LEU A 263 -7.96 -0.76 -22.65
CA LEU A 263 -6.86 -0.02 -22.04
C LEU A 263 -6.76 1.40 -22.61
N ARG A 264 -6.84 1.53 -23.94
CA ARG A 264 -6.81 2.83 -24.64
C ARG A 264 -7.97 3.72 -24.21
N GLU A 265 -9.20 3.18 -24.16
CA GLU A 265 -10.38 3.91 -23.69
C GLU A 265 -10.23 4.39 -22.24
N LYS A 266 -9.67 3.54 -21.35
CA LYS A 266 -9.40 3.91 -19.96
C LYS A 266 -8.41 5.08 -19.87
N TYR A 267 -7.33 5.04 -20.65
CA TYR A 267 -6.36 6.14 -20.68
C TYR A 267 -6.92 7.42 -21.29
N GLU A 268 -7.70 7.33 -22.37
CA GLU A 268 -8.35 8.50 -22.98
C GLU A 268 -9.34 9.17 -22.01
N ASN A 269 -10.10 8.39 -21.26
CA ASN A 269 -11.00 8.91 -20.24
C ASN A 269 -10.25 9.59 -19.09
N GLU A 270 -9.14 9.02 -18.63
CA GLU A 270 -8.32 9.63 -17.58
C GLU A 270 -7.65 10.93 -18.06
N ILE A 271 -7.11 10.94 -19.29
CA ILE A 271 -6.56 12.15 -19.91
C ILE A 271 -7.63 13.24 -20.01
N ARG A 272 -8.85 12.88 -20.40
CA ARG A 272 -9.98 13.82 -20.47
C ARG A 272 -10.33 14.40 -19.11
N ARG A 273 -10.35 13.56 -18.07
CA ARG A 273 -10.62 13.97 -16.69
C ARG A 273 -9.55 14.93 -16.16
N LEU A 274 -8.28 14.59 -16.35
CA LEU A 274 -7.15 15.42 -15.95
C LEU A 274 -7.11 16.75 -16.70
N SER A 275 -7.38 16.73 -18.01
CA SER A 275 -7.44 17.95 -18.82
C SER A 275 -8.53 18.90 -18.34
N LYS A 276 -9.69 18.36 -17.92
CA LYS A 276 -10.77 19.17 -17.36
C LYS A 276 -10.37 19.81 -16.03
N LYS A 277 -9.76 19.04 -15.12
CA LYS A 277 -9.24 19.57 -13.84
C LYS A 277 -8.22 20.68 -14.06
N LEU A 278 -7.28 20.48 -14.98
CA LEU A 278 -6.25 21.47 -15.30
C LEU A 278 -6.85 22.79 -15.81
N GLU A 279 -7.93 22.72 -16.59
CA GLU A 279 -8.63 23.92 -17.08
C GLU A 279 -9.39 24.65 -15.96
N GLU A 280 -9.97 23.91 -15.02
CA GLU A 280 -10.63 24.47 -13.83
C GLU A 280 -9.60 25.17 -12.92
N GLU A 281 -8.46 24.53 -12.64
CA GLU A 281 -7.37 25.11 -11.85
C GLU A 281 -6.77 26.36 -12.50
N LYS A 282 -6.64 26.38 -13.84
CA LYS A 282 -6.17 27.58 -14.55
C LYS A 282 -7.12 28.77 -14.36
N LYS A 283 -8.43 28.54 -14.46
CA LYS A 283 -9.42 29.60 -14.26
C LYS A 283 -9.39 30.13 -12.83
N GLU A 284 -9.32 29.23 -11.85
CA GLU A 284 -9.20 29.63 -10.44
C GLU A 284 -7.93 30.45 -10.20
N ASN A 285 -6.81 30.06 -10.81
CA ASN A 285 -5.55 30.80 -10.68
C ASN A 285 -5.60 32.17 -11.35
N GLU A 286 -6.27 32.31 -12.51
CA GLU A 286 -6.51 33.61 -13.15
C GLU A 286 -7.38 34.53 -12.27
N GLU A 287 -8.43 33.99 -11.65
CA GLU A 287 -9.30 34.73 -10.72
C GLU A 287 -8.52 35.20 -9.47
N LEU A 288 -7.71 34.31 -8.88
CA LEU A 288 -6.85 34.63 -7.74
C LEU A 288 -5.79 35.68 -8.09
N SER A 289 -5.15 35.56 -9.26
CA SER A 289 -4.18 36.55 -9.75
C SER A 289 -4.82 37.93 -9.92
N GLY A 290 -6.01 38.00 -10.51
CA GLY A 290 -6.75 39.26 -10.65
C GLY A 290 -7.21 39.85 -9.31
N ALA A 291 -7.55 39.01 -8.33
CA ALA A 291 -7.86 39.46 -6.97
C ALA A 291 -6.61 40.00 -6.25
N LEU A 292 -5.45 39.37 -6.45
CA LEU A 292 -4.18 39.78 -5.88
C LEU A 292 -3.76 41.16 -6.41
N GLU A 293 -3.85 41.40 -7.71
CA GLU A 293 -3.55 42.71 -8.32
C GLU A 293 -4.41 43.82 -7.71
N LYS A 294 -5.73 43.60 -7.57
CA LYS A 294 -6.62 44.57 -6.92
C LYS A 294 -6.21 44.86 -5.47
N LYS A 295 -5.81 43.84 -4.73
CA LYS A 295 -5.35 44.01 -3.34
C LYS A 295 -4.02 44.77 -3.27
N GLN A 296 -3.13 44.55 -4.24
CA GLN A 296 -1.88 45.29 -4.38
C GLN A 296 -2.16 46.79 -4.64
N GLU A 297 -3.05 47.11 -5.57
CA GLU A 297 -3.46 48.50 -5.86
C GLU A 297 -4.13 49.17 -4.66
N GLU A 298 -4.98 48.45 -3.91
CA GLU A 298 -5.59 48.95 -2.68
C GLU A 298 -4.52 49.28 -1.62
N LYS A 299 -3.52 48.40 -1.46
CA LYS A 299 -2.41 48.59 -0.53
C LYS A 299 -1.57 49.82 -0.89
N GLU A 300 -1.21 49.99 -2.16
CA GLU A 300 -0.46 51.15 -2.64
C GLU A 300 -1.23 52.46 -2.44
N ASN A 301 -2.53 52.47 -2.75
CA ASN A 301 -3.40 53.63 -2.52
C ASN A 301 -3.51 54.00 -1.04
N LEU A 302 -3.61 53.00 -0.16
CA LEU A 302 -3.62 53.20 1.30
C LEU A 302 -2.27 53.74 1.78
N GLN A 303 -1.16 53.21 1.28
CA GLN A 303 0.18 53.68 1.61
C GLN A 303 0.37 55.15 1.23
N GLN A 304 -0.01 55.53 0.01
CA GLN A 304 0.06 56.93 -0.42
C GLN A 304 -0.80 57.87 0.43
N LYS A 305 -1.98 57.41 0.88
CA LYS A 305 -2.83 58.18 1.80
C LYS A 305 -2.17 58.33 3.17
N TYR A 306 -1.57 57.26 3.67
CA TYR A 306 -0.83 57.25 4.93
C TYR A 306 0.35 58.25 4.90
N ASP A 307 1.17 58.20 3.85
CA ASP A 307 2.33 59.07 3.70
C ASP A 307 1.94 60.56 3.64
N LYS A 308 0.87 60.89 2.90
CA LYS A 308 0.32 62.26 2.85
C LYS A 308 -0.17 62.73 4.23
N LEU A 309 -0.80 61.84 5.00
CA LEU A 309 -1.28 62.17 6.34
C LEU A 309 -0.11 62.41 7.29
N TYR A 310 0.92 61.56 7.22
CA TYR A 310 2.15 61.67 7.99
C TYR A 310 2.88 62.99 7.71
N GLU A 311 3.03 63.37 6.44
CA GLU A 311 3.59 64.68 6.07
C GLU A 311 2.77 65.85 6.62
N THR A 312 1.45 65.78 6.46
CA THR A 312 0.54 66.85 6.92
C THR A 312 0.61 67.02 8.43
N HIS A 313 0.66 65.91 9.17
CA HIS A 313 0.87 65.90 10.62
C HIS A 313 2.23 66.47 11.00
N GLY A 314 3.30 66.13 10.27
CA GLY A 314 4.63 66.71 10.45
C GLY A 314 4.66 68.23 10.23
N ARG A 315 3.99 68.72 9.18
CA ARG A 315 3.83 70.17 8.92
C ARG A 315 3.03 70.86 10.02
N LEU A 316 1.95 70.25 10.51
CA LEU A 316 1.13 70.77 11.61
C LEU A 316 1.94 70.83 12.92
N LYS A 317 2.69 69.77 13.25
CA LYS A 317 3.60 69.74 14.40
C LYS A 317 4.61 70.88 14.33
N ASN A 318 5.24 71.08 13.17
CA ASN A 318 6.19 72.17 12.93
C ASN A 318 5.54 73.56 13.04
N PHE A 319 4.32 73.71 12.53
CA PHE A 319 3.54 74.95 12.67
C PHE A 319 3.25 75.28 14.13
N ILE A 320 2.77 74.30 14.91
CA ILE A 320 2.47 74.44 16.33
C ILE A 320 3.74 74.81 17.12
N VAL A 321 4.86 74.13 16.88
CA VAL A 321 6.15 74.44 17.52
C VAL A 321 6.58 75.88 17.20
N ARG A 322 6.47 76.33 15.95
CA ARG A 322 6.93 77.67 15.53
C ARG A 322 6.00 78.81 15.96
N LYS A 323 4.67 78.60 15.97
CA LYS A 323 3.66 79.64 16.25
C LYS A 323 3.15 79.62 17.69
N ILE A 324 2.81 78.43 18.22
CA ILE A 324 2.23 78.26 19.56
C ILE A 324 3.32 78.05 20.62
N GLY A 325 4.45 77.43 20.25
CA GLY A 325 5.61 77.23 21.13
C GLY A 325 6.23 78.52 21.69
N LYS A 326 5.95 79.69 21.09
CA LYS A 326 6.36 81.00 21.58
C LYS A 326 5.46 81.55 22.69
N ILE A 327 4.32 80.93 22.96
CA ILE A 327 3.41 81.30 24.04
C ILE A 327 3.75 80.42 25.25
N PRO A 328 4.23 81.01 26.37
CA PRO A 328 4.50 80.24 27.59
C PRO A 328 3.25 79.43 27.99
N PHE A 329 3.43 78.19 28.43
CA PHE A 329 2.40 77.21 28.82
C PHE A 329 1.63 76.48 27.70
N LEU A 330 1.19 77.15 26.63
CA LEU A 330 0.32 76.53 25.61
C LEU A 330 1.06 75.56 24.68
N GLY A 331 2.28 75.89 24.23
CA GLY A 331 3.03 75.03 23.31
C GLY A 331 3.39 73.65 23.87
N ARG A 332 3.75 73.57 25.16
CA ARG A 332 4.08 72.29 25.83
C ARG A 332 2.86 71.38 25.99
N ARG A 333 1.68 71.95 26.25
CA ARG A 333 0.45 71.18 26.47
C ARG A 333 -0.06 70.57 25.16
N VAL A 334 0.02 71.31 24.05
CA VAL A 334 -0.36 70.81 22.72
C VAL A 334 0.59 69.71 22.23
N LEU A 335 1.91 69.86 22.42
CA LEU A 335 2.88 68.83 22.05
C LEU A 335 2.66 67.50 22.77
N LYS A 336 2.36 67.52 24.08
CA LYS A 336 2.04 66.30 24.85
C LYS A 336 0.79 65.58 24.34
N LEU A 337 -0.26 66.32 23.95
CA LEU A 337 -1.48 65.73 23.41
C LEU A 337 -1.20 65.04 22.06
N MET A 338 -0.44 65.69 21.18
CA MET A 338 -0.07 65.11 19.88
C MET A 338 0.83 63.87 20.03
N GLU A 339 1.78 63.86 20.96
CA GLU A 339 2.60 62.66 21.23
C GLU A 339 1.78 61.49 21.78
N THR A 340 0.68 61.79 22.49
CA THR A 340 -0.22 60.76 23.01
C THR A 340 -1.11 60.18 21.90
N GLU A 341 -1.58 61.01 20.96
CA GLU A 341 -2.33 60.54 19.78
C GLU A 341 -1.46 59.72 18.82
N VAL A 342 -0.19 60.11 18.61
CA VAL A 342 0.74 59.34 17.76
C VAL A 342 1.05 57.97 18.37
N ARG A 343 1.14 57.84 19.70
CA ARG A 343 1.28 56.54 20.38
C ARG A 343 0.02 55.67 20.34
N ALA A 344 -1.14 56.26 20.04
CA ALA A 344 -2.40 55.54 19.91
C ALA A 344 -2.64 55.01 18.49
N LEU A 345 -1.80 55.38 17.51
CA LEU A 345 -1.82 54.76 16.18
C LEU A 345 -1.23 53.34 16.29
N PRO A 346 -1.86 52.32 15.68
CA PRO A 346 -1.31 50.98 15.67
C PRO A 346 0.06 50.98 14.99
N GLU A 347 1.08 50.43 15.67
CA GLU A 347 2.39 50.20 15.06
C GLU A 347 2.21 49.30 13.84
N GLY A 348 2.53 49.81 12.66
CA GLY A 348 2.57 49.01 11.44
C GLY A 348 3.57 47.87 11.66
N LYS A 349 3.09 46.64 11.71
CA LYS A 349 3.96 45.48 11.61
C LYS A 349 4.52 45.46 10.19
N ASP A 350 5.82 45.72 10.07
CA ASP A 350 6.60 45.30 8.93
C ASP A 350 6.55 43.77 8.89
N ASP A 351 5.62 43.21 8.12
CA ASP A 351 5.69 41.82 7.68
C ASP A 351 6.73 41.75 6.55
N THR A 352 8.00 41.92 6.91
CA THR A 352 9.15 41.46 6.13
C THR A 352 9.89 40.40 6.92
N GLU A 353 9.20 39.30 7.21
CA GLU A 353 9.80 38.04 7.62
C GLU A 353 8.73 36.95 7.53
N ARG A 354 8.66 36.28 6.37
CA ARG A 354 8.22 34.88 6.22
C ARG A 354 8.67 34.36 4.86
N GLU A 355 9.52 33.35 4.96
CA GLU A 355 9.97 32.42 3.91
C GLU A 355 8.80 31.76 3.17
#